data_AF-A0A5U6MHV5-F1
#
_entry.id   AF-A0A5U6MHV5-F1
#
_cell.length_a   1.000
_cell.length_b   1.000
_cell.length_c   1.000
_cell.angle_alpha   90.00
_cell.angle_beta   90.00
_cell.angle_gamma   90.00
#
_symmetry.space_group_name_H-M   'P 1'
#
loop_
_entity.id
_entity.type
_entity.pdbx_description
1 polymer ?
#
loop_
_entity_poly.entity_id
_entity_poly.type
_entity_poly.pdbx_seq_one_letter_code
_entity_poly.pdbx_strand_id
1 'polypeptide(L)'
;MNIRNKLIQLLEGAGYTQKKVATKTGLSKTVISQYLKGTYNGNICNVEAVLGDFIDRENERVNRREVKERFVHTCLADLALGLIANTHMDGDIGVIHGPAGMGKSMVLREYARTNRGVILIEADPGYTAKVLLQELCVRLGVKKTGNIHELSEECIQALTGTGWVILVDEAELLPYRALEVLRRIHDRSGAAVVLAGMPRLLINLKGARGEYAQLYSRVGMALDIEAHKAESEDDDFSAIL
;
A
#
# COMPACT_ATOMS: atom_id res chain seq x y z
N MET A 1 -12.23 16.62 28.22
CA MET A 1 -10.88 15.99 28.19
C MET A 1 -9.87 17.05 27.76
N ASN A 2 -8.85 17.34 28.57
CA ASN A 2 -7.92 18.45 28.30
C ASN A 2 -7.03 18.12 27.08
N ILE A 3 -6.78 19.12 26.21
CA ILE A 3 -5.94 19.02 25.00
C ILE A 3 -4.54 18.49 25.33
N ARG A 4 -4.00 18.86 26.49
CA ARG A 4 -2.73 18.33 27.00
C ARG A 4 -2.75 16.80 27.15
N ASN A 5 -3.84 16.22 27.66
CA ASN A 5 -3.94 14.77 27.85
C ASN A 5 -4.09 14.03 26.51
N LYS A 6 -4.86 14.60 25.56
CA LYS A 6 -4.97 14.06 24.20
C LYS A 6 -3.62 14.07 23.47
N LEU A 7 -2.83 15.13 23.65
CA LEU A 7 -1.49 15.24 23.07
C LEU A 7 -0.51 14.22 23.67
N ILE A 8 -0.58 13.98 24.98
CA ILE A 8 0.23 12.95 25.65
C ILE A 8 -0.09 11.56 25.09
N GLN A 9 -1.37 11.21 24.97
CA GLN A 9 -1.78 9.92 24.37
C GLN A 9 -1.26 9.74 22.93
N LEU A 10 -1.29 10.79 22.11
CA LEU A 10 -0.73 10.74 20.75
C LEU A 10 0.80 10.57 20.71
N LEU A 11 1.50 11.09 21.72
CA LEU A 11 2.96 10.92 21.85
C LEU A 11 3.33 9.53 22.40
N GLU A 12 2.50 8.94 23.25
CA GLU A 12 2.69 7.60 23.84
C GLU A 12 2.37 6.47 22.85
N GLY A 13 1.44 6.67 21.91
CA GLY A 13 1.02 5.68 20.89
C GLY A 13 2.04 5.32 19.80
N ALA A 14 3.33 5.56 20.02
CA ALA A 14 4.48 5.12 19.18
C ALA A 14 4.66 5.74 17.77
N GLY A 15 3.93 6.80 17.39
CA GLY A 15 4.04 7.38 16.02
C GLY A 15 4.47 8.85 15.90
N TYR A 16 4.43 9.61 17.00
CA TYR A 16 4.64 11.06 17.00
C TYR A 16 5.67 11.49 18.03
N THR A 17 6.65 12.27 17.58
CA THR A 17 7.62 12.93 18.47
C THR A 17 7.26 14.40 18.62
N GLN A 18 7.67 15.02 19.73
CA GLN A 18 7.49 16.47 19.93
C GLN A 18 8.06 17.31 18.78
N LYS A 19 9.13 16.82 18.12
CA LYS A 19 9.71 17.44 16.91
C LYS A 19 8.74 17.38 15.73
N LYS A 20 8.11 16.22 15.49
CA LYS A 20 7.14 16.02 14.40
C LYS A 20 5.87 16.85 14.63
N VAL A 21 5.41 16.95 15.88
CA VAL A 21 4.29 17.83 16.25
C VAL A 21 4.66 19.30 15.98
N ALA A 22 5.82 19.77 16.44
CA ALA A 22 6.32 21.13 16.19
C ALA A 22 6.32 21.51 14.70
N THR A 23 6.84 20.61 13.87
CA THR A 23 6.88 20.82 12.41
C THR A 23 5.49 20.90 11.79
N LYS A 24 4.55 20.07 12.25
CA LYS A 24 3.18 20.04 11.69
C LYS A 24 2.28 21.17 12.17
N THR A 25 2.51 21.67 13.38
CA THR A 25 1.68 22.72 14.00
C THR A 25 2.27 24.12 13.81
N GLY A 26 3.52 24.24 13.34
CA GLY A 26 4.23 25.51 13.25
C GLY A 26 4.67 26.08 14.60
N LEU A 27 4.41 25.36 15.70
CA LEU A 27 4.84 25.74 17.05
C LEU A 27 6.31 25.35 17.27
N SER A 28 7.02 26.11 18.10
CA SER A 28 8.39 25.75 18.46
C SER A 28 8.42 24.54 19.40
N LYS A 29 9.49 23.74 19.31
CA LYS A 29 9.70 22.58 20.20
C LYS A 29 9.71 22.99 21.69
N THR A 30 10.23 24.18 21.98
CA THR A 30 10.26 24.75 23.34
C THR A 30 8.86 25.05 23.85
N VAL A 31 7.99 25.63 23.03
CA VAL A 31 6.58 25.92 23.38
C VAL A 31 5.83 24.63 23.69
N ILE A 32 5.98 23.60 22.85
CA ILE A 32 5.34 22.29 23.08
C ILE A 32 5.87 21.63 24.37
N SER A 33 7.17 21.67 24.62
CA SER A 33 7.75 21.10 25.84
C SER A 33 7.31 21.85 27.11
N GLN A 34 7.20 23.18 27.07
CA GLN A 34 6.75 23.98 28.20
C GLN A 34 5.26 23.80 28.45
N TYR A 35 4.44 23.71 27.39
CA TYR A 35 3.01 23.42 27.49
C TYR A 35 2.76 22.02 28.09
N LEU A 36 3.49 21.00 27.64
CA LEU A 36 3.42 19.64 28.20
C LEU A 36 3.85 19.56 29.66
N LYS A 37 4.74 20.45 30.13
CA LYS A 37 5.15 20.56 31.54
C LYS A 37 4.22 21.45 32.36
N GLY A 38 3.32 22.21 31.73
CA GLY A 38 2.43 23.16 32.40
C GLY A 38 3.13 24.45 32.84
N THR A 39 4.31 24.76 32.28
CA THR A 39 5.14 25.91 32.66
C THR A 39 5.14 26.99 31.57
N TYR A 40 4.23 26.92 30.60
CA TYR A 40 4.14 27.87 29.50
C TYR A 40 3.30 29.08 29.92
N ASN A 41 3.94 30.23 30.09
CA ASN A 41 3.31 31.48 30.52
C ASN A 41 2.88 32.39 29.36
N GLY A 42 2.91 31.88 28.12
CA GLY A 42 2.51 32.62 26.93
C GLY A 42 1.01 32.51 26.65
N ASN A 43 0.62 32.69 25.39
CA ASN A 43 -0.78 32.60 24.99
C ASN A 43 -1.24 31.13 24.87
N ILE A 44 -1.69 30.58 26.00
CA ILE A 44 -2.16 29.19 26.10
C ILE A 44 -3.34 28.95 25.15
N CYS A 45 -4.28 29.89 25.02
CA CYS A 45 -5.46 29.74 24.17
C CYS A 45 -5.09 29.51 22.69
N ASN A 46 -4.08 30.24 22.19
CA ASN A 46 -3.61 30.06 20.82
C ASN A 46 -2.92 28.70 20.63
N VAL A 47 -2.08 28.28 21.59
CA VAL A 47 -1.41 26.98 21.55
C VAL A 47 -2.44 25.84 21.59
N GLU A 48 -3.47 25.97 22.42
CA GLU A 48 -4.56 25.01 22.54
C GLU A 48 -5.42 24.93 21.29
N ALA A 49 -5.75 26.06 20.66
CA ALA A 49 -6.48 26.06 19.39
C ALA A 49 -5.71 25.33 18.28
N VAL A 50 -4.42 25.66 18.11
CA VAL A 50 -3.56 25.03 17.09
C VAL A 50 -3.34 23.54 17.35
N LEU A 51 -3.16 23.15 18.62
CA LEU A 51 -3.03 21.74 18.99
C LEU A 51 -4.36 20.99 18.87
N GLY A 52 -5.48 21.61 19.21
CA GLY A 52 -6.83 21.05 19.06
C GLY A 52 -7.12 20.71 17.60
N ASP A 53 -6.94 21.68 16.71
CA ASP A 53 -7.07 21.49 15.26
C ASP A 53 -6.19 20.36 14.73
N PHE A 54 -4.96 20.26 15.22
CA PHE A 54 -4.04 19.19 14.82
C PHE A 54 -4.54 17.82 15.28
N ILE A 55 -4.99 17.71 16.53
CA ILE A 55 -5.50 16.47 17.11
C ILE A 55 -6.79 16.04 16.40
N ASP A 56 -7.68 16.98 16.10
CA ASP A 56 -8.95 16.69 15.44
C ASP A 56 -8.72 16.27 13.98
N ARG A 57 -7.80 16.91 13.25
CA ARG A 57 -7.38 16.46 11.90
C ARG A 57 -6.79 15.05 11.91
N GLU A 58 -5.98 14.71 12.90
CA GLU A 58 -5.38 13.38 12.99
C GLU A 58 -6.43 12.32 13.40
N ASN A 59 -7.34 12.63 14.33
CA ASN A 59 -8.45 11.75 14.71
C ASN A 59 -9.45 11.54 13.58
N GLU A 60 -9.79 12.60 12.83
CA GLU A 60 -10.61 12.47 11.63
C GLU A 60 -9.93 11.59 10.58
N ARG A 61 -8.60 11.67 10.44
CA ARG A 61 -7.86 10.80 9.51
C ARG A 61 -7.91 9.34 9.93
N VAL A 62 -7.88 9.05 11.23
CA VAL A 62 -7.99 7.69 11.78
C VAL A 62 -9.42 7.17 11.66
N ASN A 63 -10.42 7.92 12.16
CA ASN A 63 -11.83 7.53 12.10
C ASN A 63 -12.36 7.40 10.67
N ARG A 64 -11.95 8.28 9.74
CA ARG A 64 -12.37 8.21 8.33
C ARG A 64 -11.73 7.05 7.58
N ARG A 65 -10.62 6.49 8.07
CA ARG A 65 -10.05 5.21 7.59
C ARG A 65 -10.86 4.03 8.14
N GLU A 66 -11.08 3.98 9.46
CA GLU A 66 -11.82 2.87 10.09
C GLU A 66 -13.27 2.72 9.58
N VAL A 67 -14.01 3.83 9.40
CA VAL A 67 -15.42 3.78 8.94
C VAL A 67 -15.54 3.43 7.45
N LYS A 68 -14.49 3.63 6.63
CA LYS A 68 -14.48 3.25 5.20
C LYS A 68 -14.06 1.81 4.94
N GLU A 69 -13.53 1.11 5.95
CA GLU A 69 -12.86 -0.19 5.79
C GLU A 69 -13.75 -1.40 6.12
N ARG A 70 -15.08 -1.27 6.08
CA ARG A 70 -15.93 -2.47 6.11
C ARG A 70 -15.84 -3.16 4.76
N PHE A 71 -14.96 -4.16 4.67
CA PHE A 71 -14.86 -5.03 3.49
C PHE A 71 -16.22 -5.69 3.26
N VAL A 72 -16.72 -5.60 2.03
CA VAL A 72 -17.97 -6.24 1.61
C VAL A 72 -17.59 -7.40 0.72
N HIS A 73 -17.93 -8.62 1.17
CA HIS A 73 -17.81 -9.81 0.33
C HIS A 73 -18.79 -9.68 -0.84
N THR A 74 -18.23 -9.69 -2.04
CA THR A 74 -18.95 -9.77 -3.31
C THR A 74 -18.30 -10.88 -4.12
N CYS A 75 -19.03 -11.46 -5.08
CA CYS A 75 -18.49 -12.51 -5.94
C CYS A 75 -17.15 -12.10 -6.58
N LEU A 76 -17.07 -10.87 -7.11
CA LEU A 76 -15.85 -10.31 -7.68
C LEU A 76 -14.72 -10.13 -6.65
N ALA A 77 -15.06 -9.72 -5.43
CA ALA A 77 -14.07 -9.54 -4.37
C ALA A 77 -13.50 -10.89 -3.90
N ASP A 78 -14.36 -11.91 -3.76
CA ASP A 78 -13.94 -13.27 -3.39
C ASP A 78 -13.11 -13.93 -4.49
N LEU A 79 -13.46 -13.70 -5.76
CA LEU A 79 -12.69 -14.18 -6.91
C LEU A 79 -11.30 -13.52 -6.97
N ALA A 80 -11.23 -12.20 -6.74
CA ALA A 80 -9.96 -11.49 -6.65
C ALA A 80 -9.11 -11.94 -5.44
N LEU A 81 -9.74 -12.19 -4.28
CA LEU A 81 -9.06 -12.78 -3.11
C LEU A 81 -8.52 -14.17 -3.43
N GLY A 82 -9.29 -15.01 -4.13
CA GLY A 82 -8.88 -16.34 -4.57
C GLY A 82 -7.65 -16.30 -5.48
N LEU A 83 -7.60 -15.37 -6.44
CA LEU A 83 -6.42 -15.18 -7.28
C LEU A 83 -5.19 -14.79 -6.46
N ILE A 84 -5.34 -13.85 -5.51
CA ILE A 84 -4.23 -13.42 -4.65
C ILE A 84 -3.75 -14.60 -3.79
N ALA A 85 -4.67 -15.39 -3.24
CA ALA A 85 -4.35 -16.56 -2.43
C ALA A 85 -3.58 -17.61 -3.24
N ASN A 86 -4.04 -17.95 -4.43
CA ASN A 86 -3.36 -18.91 -5.30
C ASN A 86 -1.97 -18.40 -5.71
N THR A 87 -1.88 -17.13 -6.13
CA THR A 87 -0.60 -16.51 -6.49
C THR A 87 0.39 -16.52 -5.32
N HIS A 88 -0.09 -16.23 -4.11
CA HIS A 88 0.73 -16.26 -2.89
C HIS A 88 1.24 -17.67 -2.57
N MET A 89 0.39 -18.69 -2.74
CA MET A 89 0.75 -20.09 -2.49
C MET A 89 1.74 -20.64 -3.52
N ASP A 90 1.51 -20.34 -4.80
CA ASP A 90 2.31 -20.87 -5.91
C ASP A 90 3.62 -20.10 -6.11
N GLY A 91 3.72 -18.89 -5.55
CA GLY A 91 4.91 -18.05 -5.68
C GLY A 91 5.00 -17.34 -7.03
N ASP A 92 3.89 -17.20 -7.74
CA ASP A 92 3.82 -16.70 -9.11
C ASP A 92 3.63 -15.17 -9.23
N ILE A 93 3.56 -14.67 -10.47
CA ILE A 93 3.11 -13.30 -10.76
C ILE A 93 1.63 -13.31 -11.18
N GLY A 94 0.81 -12.60 -10.41
CA GLY A 94 -0.61 -12.37 -10.68
C GLY A 94 -0.89 -10.95 -11.15
N VAL A 95 -1.87 -10.76 -12.03
CA VAL A 95 -2.33 -9.44 -12.48
C VAL A 95 -3.83 -9.32 -12.28
N ILE A 96 -4.27 -8.23 -11.67
CA ILE A 96 -5.69 -7.88 -11.49
C ILE A 96 -5.93 -6.53 -12.15
N HIS A 97 -6.77 -6.49 -13.19
CA HIS A 97 -7.06 -5.23 -13.87
C HIS A 97 -8.55 -4.98 -14.04
N GLY A 98 -8.89 -3.71 -14.21
CA GLY A 98 -10.26 -3.26 -14.44
C GLY A 98 -10.37 -1.75 -14.23
N PRO A 99 -11.51 -1.12 -14.54
CA PRO A 99 -11.72 0.31 -14.34
C PRO A 99 -11.67 0.70 -12.85
N ALA A 100 -11.52 1.99 -12.58
CA ALA A 100 -11.55 2.52 -11.21
C ALA A 100 -12.91 2.26 -10.56
N GLY A 101 -12.93 2.07 -9.23
CA GLY A 101 -14.17 1.81 -8.49
C GLY A 101 -14.58 0.34 -8.38
N MET A 102 -13.88 -0.58 -9.02
CA MET A 102 -14.18 -2.04 -8.97
C MET A 102 -13.64 -2.76 -7.71
N GLY A 103 -13.27 -2.04 -6.65
CA GLY A 103 -12.87 -2.66 -5.37
C GLY A 103 -11.45 -3.26 -5.32
N LYS A 104 -10.63 -3.20 -6.38
CA LYS A 104 -9.23 -3.71 -6.40
C LYS A 104 -8.42 -3.33 -5.14
N SER A 105 -8.32 -2.04 -4.86
CA SER A 105 -7.60 -1.50 -3.71
C SER A 105 -8.17 -2.00 -2.37
N MET A 106 -9.49 -2.23 -2.30
CA MET A 106 -10.15 -2.76 -1.11
C MET A 106 -9.75 -4.22 -0.87
N VAL A 107 -9.75 -5.04 -1.93
CA VAL A 107 -9.37 -6.46 -1.88
C VAL A 107 -7.90 -6.63 -1.45
N LEU A 108 -6.97 -5.86 -2.03
CA LEU A 108 -5.56 -5.94 -1.66
C LEU A 108 -5.32 -5.56 -0.19
N ARG A 109 -6.01 -4.50 0.29
CA ARG A 109 -5.96 -4.07 1.69
C ARG A 109 -6.52 -5.14 2.62
N GLU A 110 -7.64 -5.75 2.26
CA GLU A 110 -8.23 -6.83 3.07
C GLU A 110 -7.31 -8.05 3.14
N TYR A 111 -6.71 -8.45 2.02
CA TYR A 111 -5.78 -9.57 1.99
C TYR A 111 -4.54 -9.29 2.87
N ALA A 112 -3.96 -8.09 2.78
CA ALA A 112 -2.82 -7.67 3.60
C ALA A 112 -3.16 -7.56 5.10
N ARG A 113 -4.43 -7.30 5.44
CA ARG A 113 -4.91 -7.24 6.83
C ARG A 113 -5.11 -8.62 7.43
N THR A 114 -5.58 -9.58 6.63
CA THR A 114 -5.96 -10.93 7.08
C THR A 114 -4.81 -11.94 7.03
N ASN A 115 -3.81 -11.71 6.19
CA ASN A 115 -2.67 -12.61 5.99
C ASN A 115 -1.34 -12.02 6.48
N ARG A 116 -0.42 -12.89 6.89
CA ARG A 116 0.97 -12.53 7.22
C ARG A 116 1.85 -12.68 5.98
N GLY A 117 3.04 -12.07 6.03
CA GLY A 117 3.99 -12.16 4.92
C GLY A 117 3.55 -11.37 3.68
N VAL A 118 2.74 -10.33 3.87
CA VAL A 118 2.21 -9.49 2.79
C VAL A 118 2.84 -8.10 2.84
N ILE A 119 3.37 -7.64 1.71
CA ILE A 119 3.82 -6.26 1.52
C ILE A 119 2.91 -5.57 0.52
N LEU A 120 2.11 -4.60 0.97
CA LEU A 120 1.21 -3.81 0.10
C LEU A 120 1.77 -2.43 -0.26
N ILE A 121 2.16 -2.21 -1.50
CA ILE A 121 2.66 -0.94 -2.03
C ILE A 121 1.55 -0.28 -2.87
N GLU A 122 1.32 1.02 -2.66
CA GLU A 122 0.45 1.84 -3.49
C GLU A 122 1.37 2.71 -4.35
N ALA A 123 1.38 2.46 -5.67
CA ALA A 123 2.26 3.19 -6.57
C ALA A 123 1.74 4.62 -6.79
N ASP A 124 2.66 5.56 -6.97
CA ASP A 124 2.33 6.94 -7.36
C ASP A 124 3.17 7.36 -8.59
N PRO A 125 2.79 8.44 -9.31
CA PRO A 125 3.50 8.84 -10.53
C PRO A 125 4.98 9.21 -10.33
N GLY A 126 5.41 9.48 -9.09
CA GLY A 126 6.79 9.75 -8.72
C GLY A 126 7.64 8.49 -8.50
N TYR A 127 7.05 7.28 -8.59
CA TYR A 127 7.78 6.05 -8.39
C TYR A 127 8.88 5.85 -9.43
N THR A 128 10.08 5.57 -8.94
CA THR A 128 11.18 5.04 -9.74
C THR A 128 11.56 3.67 -9.21
N ALA A 129 12.29 2.89 -10.01
CA ALA A 129 12.81 1.59 -9.56
C ALA A 129 13.60 1.68 -8.25
N LYS A 130 14.33 2.80 -8.03
CA LYS A 130 15.05 3.03 -6.79
C LYS A 130 14.11 3.32 -5.62
N VAL A 131 13.09 4.16 -5.80
CA VAL A 131 12.11 4.47 -4.76
C VAL A 131 11.36 3.20 -4.34
N LEU A 132 10.91 2.41 -5.31
CA LEU A 132 10.26 1.12 -5.05
C LEU A 132 11.14 0.19 -4.20
N LEU A 133 12.41 0.02 -4.59
CA LEU A 133 13.36 -0.80 -3.83
C LEU A 133 13.61 -0.27 -2.42
N GLN A 134 13.72 1.04 -2.26
CA GLN A 134 13.89 1.66 -0.94
C GLN A 134 12.67 1.43 -0.06
N GLU A 135 11.47 1.50 -0.61
CA GLU A 135 10.23 1.18 0.10
C GLU A 135 10.20 -0.29 0.52
N LEU A 136 10.50 -1.22 -0.40
CA LEU A 136 10.63 -2.64 -0.09
C LEU A 136 11.63 -2.89 1.03
N CYS A 137 12.84 -2.31 0.95
CA CYS A 137 13.86 -2.45 1.99
C CYS A 137 13.34 -1.98 3.37
N VAL A 138 12.62 -0.86 3.42
CA VAL A 138 12.04 -0.35 4.67
C VAL A 138 11.03 -1.33 5.25
N ARG A 139 10.17 -1.92 4.42
CA ARG A 139 9.14 -2.87 4.86
C ARG A 139 9.71 -4.22 5.27
N LEU A 140 10.80 -4.63 4.64
CA LEU A 140 11.56 -5.84 4.96
C LEU A 140 12.49 -5.66 6.17
N GLY A 141 12.67 -4.42 6.67
CA GLY A 141 13.57 -4.13 7.79
C GLY A 141 15.06 -4.23 7.44
N VAL A 142 15.41 -4.10 6.15
CA VAL A 142 16.79 -4.17 5.65
C VAL A 142 17.35 -2.80 5.27
N LYS A 143 18.63 -2.78 4.88
CA LYS A 143 19.35 -1.55 4.56
C LYS A 143 18.77 -0.87 3.31
N LYS A 144 18.24 0.35 3.47
CA LYS A 144 17.65 1.17 2.38
C LYS A 144 18.63 2.09 1.63
N THR A 145 19.92 2.00 1.90
CA THR A 145 20.96 2.85 1.30
C THR A 145 21.82 2.03 0.35
N GLY A 146 21.99 2.54 -0.86
CA GLY A 146 22.82 1.90 -1.86
C GLY A 146 22.44 2.32 -3.27
N ASN A 147 23.10 1.69 -4.24
CA ASN A 147 22.69 1.71 -5.63
C ASN A 147 21.53 0.73 -5.87
N ILE A 148 20.94 0.75 -7.07
CA ILE A 148 19.79 -0.12 -7.42
C ILE A 148 20.13 -1.61 -7.27
N HIS A 149 21.36 -2.02 -7.60
CA HIS A 149 21.75 -3.41 -7.51
C HIS A 149 21.85 -3.88 -6.06
N GLU A 150 22.50 -3.09 -5.19
CA GLU A 150 22.62 -3.39 -3.76
C GLU A 150 21.24 -3.52 -3.11
N LEU A 151 20.35 -2.54 -3.34
CA LEU A 151 18.99 -2.58 -2.77
C LEU A 151 18.18 -3.78 -3.28
N SER A 152 18.34 -4.13 -4.56
CA SER A 152 17.68 -5.32 -5.13
C SER A 152 18.19 -6.60 -4.48
N GLU A 153 19.49 -6.71 -4.19
CA GLU A 153 20.06 -7.89 -3.56
C GLU A 153 19.58 -8.04 -2.11
N GLU A 154 19.55 -6.94 -1.35
CA GLU A 154 19.00 -6.90 0.01
C GLU A 154 17.53 -7.36 0.03
N CYS A 155 16.71 -6.88 -0.91
CA CYS A 155 15.32 -7.33 -1.03
C CYS A 155 15.21 -8.82 -1.35
N ILE A 156 16.00 -9.31 -2.31
CA ILE A 156 15.99 -10.73 -2.72
C ILE A 156 16.39 -11.62 -1.54
N GLN A 157 17.47 -11.30 -0.84
CA GLN A 157 17.93 -12.07 0.31
C GLN A 157 16.89 -12.10 1.43
N ALA A 158 16.26 -10.96 1.72
CA ALA A 158 15.22 -10.86 2.75
C ALA A 158 13.92 -11.62 2.40
N LEU A 159 13.64 -11.82 1.11
CA LEU A 159 12.44 -12.50 0.61
C LEU A 159 12.68 -13.99 0.30
N THR A 160 13.93 -14.43 0.18
CA THR A 160 14.23 -15.81 -0.21
C THR A 160 13.80 -16.79 0.88
N GLY A 161 12.96 -17.77 0.52
CA GLY A 161 12.49 -18.81 1.44
C GLY A 161 11.47 -18.33 2.48
N THR A 162 10.98 -17.08 2.39
CA THR A 162 9.95 -16.57 3.30
C THR A 162 8.54 -16.92 2.85
N GLY A 163 8.35 -17.17 1.54
CA GLY A 163 7.04 -17.36 0.92
C GLY A 163 6.17 -16.09 0.94
N TRP A 164 6.77 -14.90 1.05
CA TRP A 164 6.01 -13.64 1.11
C TRP A 164 5.47 -13.23 -0.27
N VAL A 165 4.42 -12.39 -0.25
CA VAL A 165 3.84 -11.76 -1.44
C VAL A 165 3.98 -10.25 -1.42
N ILE A 166 4.34 -9.68 -2.57
CA ILE A 166 4.35 -8.23 -2.82
C ILE A 166 3.08 -7.89 -3.61
N LEU A 167 2.17 -7.16 -2.99
CA LEU A 167 0.99 -6.58 -3.63
C LEU A 167 1.31 -5.15 -4.06
N VAL A 168 1.01 -4.81 -5.31
CA VAL A 168 1.19 -3.46 -5.86
C VAL A 168 -0.15 -2.95 -6.38
N ASP A 169 -0.69 -1.91 -5.74
CA ASP A 169 -1.85 -1.16 -6.20
C ASP A 169 -1.42 -0.01 -7.12
N GLU A 170 -2.32 0.42 -8.00
CA GLU A 170 -2.07 1.41 -9.06
C GLU A 170 -0.83 1.10 -9.90
N ALA A 171 -0.55 -0.18 -10.14
CA ALA A 171 0.68 -0.64 -10.79
C ALA A 171 0.89 -0.07 -12.21
N GLU A 172 -0.16 0.45 -12.86
CA GLU A 172 -0.04 1.17 -14.13
C GLU A 172 0.77 2.48 -14.04
N LEU A 173 0.98 3.00 -12.84
CA LEU A 173 1.82 4.18 -12.57
C LEU A 173 3.29 3.82 -12.46
N LEU A 174 3.63 2.55 -12.26
CA LEU A 174 5.02 2.13 -12.20
C LEU A 174 5.68 2.23 -13.58
N PRO A 175 6.89 2.83 -13.66
CA PRO A 175 7.66 2.77 -14.88
C PRO A 175 8.13 1.34 -15.14
N TYR A 176 8.36 1.01 -16.40
CA TYR A 176 8.84 -0.33 -16.82
C TYR A 176 10.01 -0.85 -15.98
N ARG A 177 11.00 0.01 -15.71
CA ARG A 177 12.18 -0.37 -14.92
C ARG A 177 11.83 -0.84 -13.50
N ALA A 178 10.74 -0.34 -12.92
CA ALA A 178 10.27 -0.78 -11.61
C ALA A 178 9.57 -2.16 -11.70
N LEU A 179 8.76 -2.39 -12.74
CA LEU A 179 8.13 -3.68 -13.02
C LEU A 179 9.19 -4.78 -13.27
N GLU A 180 10.22 -4.49 -14.06
CA GLU A 180 11.35 -5.41 -14.29
C GLU A 180 12.09 -5.77 -13.01
N VAL A 181 12.24 -4.80 -12.10
CA VAL A 181 12.86 -5.07 -10.79
C VAL A 181 11.99 -6.00 -9.95
N LEU A 182 10.67 -5.83 -9.94
CA LEU A 182 9.75 -6.75 -9.24
C LEU A 182 9.84 -8.18 -9.81
N ARG A 183 9.84 -8.31 -11.14
CA ARG A 183 10.03 -9.61 -11.81
C ARG A 183 11.36 -10.25 -11.49
N ARG A 184 12.44 -9.46 -11.43
CA ARG A 184 13.76 -9.97 -11.03
C ARG A 184 13.79 -10.42 -9.57
N ILE A 185 13.09 -9.72 -8.69
CA ILE A 185 12.94 -10.12 -7.28
C ILE A 185 12.21 -11.46 -7.23
N HIS A 186 11.03 -11.57 -7.85
CA HIS A 186 10.27 -12.81 -7.99
C HIS A 186 11.14 -13.97 -8.48
N ASP A 187 11.79 -13.83 -9.64
CA ASP A 187 12.60 -14.89 -10.25
C ASP A 187 13.75 -15.38 -9.35
N ARG A 188 14.29 -14.51 -8.49
CA ARG A 188 15.46 -14.81 -7.65
C ARG A 188 15.11 -15.21 -6.22
N SER A 189 14.01 -14.71 -5.67
CA SER A 189 13.60 -15.01 -4.29
C SER A 189 12.47 -16.03 -4.20
N GLY A 190 11.73 -16.26 -5.29
CA GLY A 190 10.49 -17.05 -5.28
C GLY A 190 9.33 -16.37 -4.55
N ALA A 191 9.42 -15.06 -4.34
CA ALA A 191 8.35 -14.31 -3.70
C ALA A 191 7.26 -13.99 -4.73
N ALA A 192 6.01 -14.23 -4.37
CA ALA A 192 4.87 -13.92 -5.20
C ALA A 192 4.74 -12.41 -5.44
N VAL A 193 4.23 -12.02 -6.60
CA VAL A 193 3.96 -10.62 -6.94
C VAL A 193 2.57 -10.49 -7.52
N VAL A 194 1.72 -9.64 -6.94
CA VAL A 194 0.42 -9.31 -7.52
C VAL A 194 0.41 -7.84 -7.93
N LEU A 195 0.11 -7.59 -9.20
CA LEU A 195 -0.01 -6.26 -9.77
C LEU A 195 -1.49 -5.94 -10.00
N ALA A 196 -2.00 -4.91 -9.34
CA ALA A 196 -3.36 -4.44 -9.49
C ALA A 196 -3.39 -3.05 -10.13
N GLY A 197 -4.32 -2.83 -11.06
CA GLY A 197 -4.35 -1.55 -11.76
C GLY A 197 -5.46 -1.37 -12.78
N MET A 198 -5.36 -0.28 -13.54
CA MET A 198 -6.20 -0.02 -14.70
C MET A 198 -5.88 -0.97 -15.88
N PRO A 199 -6.79 -1.17 -16.85
CA PRO A 199 -6.56 -2.07 -17.99
C PRO A 199 -5.28 -1.76 -18.79
N ARG A 200 -4.83 -0.49 -18.80
CA ARG A 200 -3.56 -0.08 -19.42
C ARG A 200 -2.33 -0.75 -18.79
N LEU A 201 -2.43 -1.29 -17.57
CA LEU A 201 -1.38 -2.09 -16.95
C LEU A 201 -0.98 -3.29 -17.84
N LEU A 202 -1.95 -3.99 -18.43
CA LEU A 202 -1.67 -5.08 -19.35
C LEU A 202 -0.93 -4.61 -20.60
N ILE A 203 -1.24 -3.41 -21.10
CA ILE A 203 -0.56 -2.82 -22.26
C ILE A 203 0.89 -2.50 -21.88
N ASN A 204 1.13 -1.96 -20.68
CA ASN A 204 2.47 -1.70 -20.17
C ASN A 204 3.30 -3.00 -20.02
N LEU A 205 2.64 -4.10 -19.62
CA LEU A 205 3.28 -5.42 -19.49
C LEU A 205 3.54 -6.11 -20.82
N LYS A 206 2.66 -5.95 -21.82
CA LYS A 206 2.82 -6.55 -23.17
C LYS A 206 3.77 -5.72 -24.06
N GLY A 207 3.79 -4.41 -23.86
CA GLY A 207 4.55 -3.46 -24.66
C GLY A 207 3.97 -3.17 -26.02
N ALA A 208 4.32 -2.01 -26.58
CA ALA A 208 3.80 -1.55 -27.86
C ALA A 208 4.32 -2.37 -29.07
N ARG A 209 5.40 -3.14 -28.92
CA ARG A 209 6.07 -3.90 -30.00
C ARG A 209 6.62 -5.28 -29.57
N GLY A 210 6.13 -5.85 -28.48
CA GLY A 210 6.62 -7.16 -27.98
C GLY A 210 7.96 -7.11 -27.22
N GLU A 211 8.54 -5.93 -27.00
CA GLU A 211 9.77 -5.73 -26.21
C GLU A 211 9.65 -6.22 -24.75
N TYR A 212 8.43 -6.40 -24.24
CA TYR A 212 8.14 -6.72 -22.84
C TYR A 212 7.55 -8.13 -22.64
N ALA A 213 7.63 -9.00 -23.65
CA ALA A 213 7.12 -10.38 -23.59
C ALA A 213 7.71 -11.20 -22.41
N GLN A 214 8.91 -10.84 -21.93
CA GLN A 214 9.58 -11.51 -20.81
C GLN A 214 8.90 -11.31 -19.46
N LEU A 215 8.29 -10.15 -19.21
CA LEU A 215 7.46 -9.90 -18.02
C LEU A 215 6.14 -10.63 -18.13
N TYR A 216 5.44 -10.46 -19.26
CA TYR A 216 4.11 -11.03 -19.45
C TYR A 216 4.12 -12.57 -19.44
N SER A 217 5.18 -13.21 -19.96
CA SER A 217 5.36 -14.67 -19.90
C SER A 217 5.56 -15.24 -18.49
N ARG A 218 5.85 -14.41 -17.49
CA ARG A 218 5.92 -14.80 -16.08
C ARG A 218 4.60 -14.60 -15.33
N VAL A 219 3.60 -13.98 -15.97
CA VAL A 219 2.27 -13.82 -15.39
C VAL A 219 1.57 -15.18 -15.44
N GLY A 220 1.43 -15.82 -14.28
CA GLY A 220 0.73 -17.10 -14.14
C GLY A 220 -0.78 -16.94 -14.22
N MET A 221 -1.32 -15.83 -13.69
CA MET A 221 -2.75 -15.53 -13.70
C MET A 221 -3.03 -14.06 -14.00
N ALA A 222 -4.01 -13.79 -14.86
CA ALA A 222 -4.52 -12.45 -15.13
C ALA A 222 -6.05 -12.44 -14.99
N LEU A 223 -6.55 -11.54 -14.16
CA LEU A 223 -7.98 -11.36 -13.91
C LEU A 223 -8.46 -10.01 -14.44
N ASP A 224 -9.43 -10.06 -15.34
CA ASP A 224 -10.23 -8.92 -15.76
C ASP A 224 -11.51 -8.84 -14.93
N ILE A 225 -11.56 -7.91 -13.99
CA ILE A 225 -12.73 -7.72 -13.11
C ILE A 225 -13.94 -7.18 -13.90
N GLU A 226 -13.73 -6.47 -15.00
CA GLU A 226 -14.83 -5.92 -15.81
C GLU A 226 -15.54 -7.04 -16.58
N ALA A 227 -14.79 -7.94 -17.20
CA ALA A 227 -15.35 -9.08 -17.93
C ALA A 227 -16.18 -10.00 -17.02
N HIS A 228 -15.67 -10.30 -15.82
CA HIS A 228 -16.38 -11.17 -14.87
C HIS A 228 -17.61 -10.49 -14.26
N LYS A 229 -17.66 -9.15 -14.23
CA LYS A 229 -18.87 -8.43 -13.79
C LYS A 229 -20.00 -8.62 -14.80
N ALA A 230 -19.70 -8.52 -16.10
CA ALA A 230 -20.69 -8.72 -17.16
C ALA A 230 -21.25 -10.15 -17.15
N GLU A 231 -20.39 -11.17 -16.97
CA GLU A 231 -20.82 -12.56 -16.85
C GLU A 231 -21.68 -12.80 -15.60
N SER A 232 -21.33 -12.20 -14.46
CA SER A 232 -22.13 -12.32 -13.22
C SER A 232 -23.50 -11.64 -13.31
N GLU A 233 -23.62 -10.55 -14.07
CA GLU A 233 -24.91 -9.88 -14.30
C GLU A 233 -25.82 -10.71 -15.24
N ASP A 234 -25.24 -11.41 -16.23
CA ASP A 234 -25.98 -12.32 -17.13
C ASP A 234 -26.42 -13.63 -16.43
N ASP A 235 -25.58 -14.20 -15.56
CA ASP A 235 -25.91 -15.39 -14.76
C ASP A 235 -26.99 -15.10 -13.71
N ASP A 236 -26.94 -13.95 -13.03
CA ASP A 236 -27.99 -13.53 -12.09
C ASP A 236 -29.34 -13.27 -12.80
N PHE A 237 -29.32 -12.77 -14.05
CA PHE A 237 -30.54 -12.60 -14.86
C PHE A 237 -31.12 -13.93 -15.34
N SER A 238 -30.28 -14.89 -15.72
CA SER A 238 -30.71 -16.19 -16.22
C SER A 238 -31.15 -17.15 -15.11
N ALA A 239 -30.72 -16.95 -13.86
CA ALA A 239 -31.21 -17.68 -12.69
C ALA A 239 -32.62 -17.25 -12.22
N ILE A 240 -33.17 -16.14 -12.74
CA ILE A 240 -34.50 -15.61 -12.39
C ILE A 240 -35.58 -16.01 -13.43
N LEU A 241 -35.19 -16.59 -14.57
CA LEU A 241 -36.10 -17.12 -15.61
C LEU A 241 -36.32 -18.63 -15.47
#